data_AF-A0A1J3G5P5-F1
#
_entry.id   AF-A0A1J3G5P5-F1
#
_cell.length_a   1.000
_cell.length_b   1.000
_cell.length_c   1.000
_cell.angle_alpha   90.00
_cell.angle_beta   90.00
_cell.angle_gamma   90.00
#
_symmetry.space_group_name_H-M   'P 1'
#
loop_
_entity.id
_entity.type
_entity.pdbx_description
1 polymer ?
#
loop_
_entity_poly.entity_id
_entity_poly.type
_entity_poly.pdbx_seq_one_letter_code
_entity_poly.pdbx_strand_id
1 'polypeptide(L)' 'GLVIRLKLKVDAFLGSALIDMYCKCGIIERAFMVFKTVSEKDVTLWTTMITGFAFHGNGKQALQLFEEMQEEGVTPNK' A
#
# COMPACT_ATOMS: atom_id res chain seq x y z
N GLY A 1 -4.82 -3.76 -24.95
CA GLY A 1 -5.75 -3.90 -23.82
C GLY A 1 -5.27 -4.90 -22.77
N LEU A 2 -5.21 -6.20 -23.11
CA LEU A 2 -4.94 -7.29 -22.14
C LEU A 2 -3.52 -7.26 -21.52
N VAL A 3 -2.49 -7.01 -22.34
CA VAL A 3 -1.08 -6.98 -21.87
C VAL A 3 -0.84 -5.87 -20.82
N ILE A 4 -1.46 -4.70 -21.01
CA ILE A 4 -1.36 -3.59 -20.06
C ILE A 4 -2.02 -3.95 -18.73
N ARG A 5 -3.21 -4.57 -18.75
CA ARG A 5 -3.92 -5.01 -17.53
C ARG A 5 -3.18 -6.09 -16.76
N LEU A 6 -2.55 -7.05 -17.45
CA LEU A 6 -1.75 -8.08 -16.80
C LEU A 6 -0.50 -7.48 -16.14
N LYS A 7 0.16 -6.54 -16.81
CA LYS A 7 1.31 -5.83 -16.24
C LYS A 7 0.94 -5.07 -14.96
N LEU A 8 -0.17 -4.32 -14.97
CA LEU A 8 -0.67 -3.61 -13.78
C LEU A 8 -0.97 -4.56 -12.61
N LYS A 9 -1.58 -5.72 -12.87
CA LYS A 9 -1.82 -6.74 -11.84
C LYS A 9 -0.53 -7.31 -11.25
N VAL A 10 0.48 -7.55 -12.09
CA VAL A 10 1.79 -8.05 -11.63
C VAL A 10 2.51 -6.98 -10.80
N ASP A 11 2.46 -5.72 -11.22
CA ASP A 11 3.07 -4.61 -10.48
C ASP A 11 2.41 -4.41 -9.10
N ALA A 12 1.08 -4.50 -9.01
CA ALA A 12 0.36 -4.43 -7.74
C ALA A 12 0.67 -5.61 -6.81
N PHE A 13 0.76 -6.83 -7.35
CA PHE A 13 1.11 -8.03 -6.58
C PHE A 13 2.56 -7.99 -6.07
N LEU A 14 3.52 -7.60 -6.91
CA LEU A 14 4.91 -7.42 -6.50
C LEU A 14 5.04 -6.30 -5.46
N GLY A 15 4.31 -5.20 -5.65
CA GLY A 15 4.23 -4.10 -4.69
C GLY A 15 3.76 -4.57 -3.32
N SER A 16 2.64 -5.30 -3.25
CA SER A 16 2.10 -5.78 -1.98
C SER A 16 3.03 -6.74 -1.25
N ALA A 17 3.67 -7.67 -1.98
CA ALA A 17 4.65 -8.60 -1.42
C ALA A 17 5.89 -7.89 -0.85
N LEU A 18 6.41 -6.88 -1.56
CA LEU A 18 7.55 -6.10 -1.10
C LEU A 18 7.19 -5.22 0.10
N ILE A 19 6.02 -4.59 0.11
CA ILE A 19 5.52 -3.79 1.24
C ILE A 19 5.39 -4.69 2.48
N ASP A 20 4.72 -5.85 2.37
CA ASP A 20 4.55 -6.79 3.47
C ASP A 20 5.89 -7.28 4.04
N MET A 21 6.85 -7.62 3.17
CA MET A 21 8.19 -8.03 3.56
C MET A 21 8.92 -6.92 4.33
N TYR A 22 8.95 -5.68 3.80
CA TYR A 22 9.61 -4.57 4.46
C TYR A 22 8.93 -4.20 5.79
N CYS A 23 7.60 -4.24 5.86
CA CYS A 23 6.85 -4.07 7.11
C CYS A 23 7.25 -5.12 8.14
N LYS A 24 7.30 -6.41 7.78
CA LYS A 24 7.69 -7.50 8.70
C LYS A 24 9.14 -7.40 9.16
N CYS A 25 10.03 -6.84 8.35
CA CYS A 25 11.42 -6.57 8.70
C CYS A 25 11.61 -5.30 9.54
N GLY A 26 10.54 -4.52 9.83
CA GLY A 26 10.64 -3.27 10.57
C GLY A 26 11.24 -2.11 9.78
N ILE A 27 11.32 -2.21 8.45
CA ILE A 27 11.87 -1.17 7.58
C ILE A 27 10.72 -0.43 6.89
N ILE A 28 9.87 0.22 7.69
CA ILE A 28 8.60 0.79 7.24
C ILE A 28 8.77 1.89 6.19
N GLU A 29 9.88 2.62 6.21
CA GLU A 29 10.20 3.65 5.23
C GLU A 29 10.43 3.05 3.84
N ARG A 30 11.03 1.84 3.76
CA ARG A 30 11.21 1.13 2.48
C ARG A 30 9.88 0.59 1.96
N ALA A 31 9.03 0.09 2.84
CA ALA A 31 7.66 -0.28 2.46
C ALA A 31 6.92 0.92 1.86
N PHE A 32 7.02 2.09 2.49
CA PHE A 32 6.38 3.31 2.01
C PHE A 32 6.96 3.82 0.69
N MET A 33 8.27 3.70 0.47
CA MET A 33 8.87 4.00 -0.84
C MET A 33 8.29 3.13 -1.95
N VAL A 34 8.18 1.81 -1.73
CA VAL A 34 7.56 0.90 -2.70
C VAL A 34 6.10 1.28 -2.95
N PHE A 35 5.34 1.54 -1.88
CA PHE A 35 3.95 1.99 -1.98
C PHE A 35 3.81 3.20 -2.91
N LYS A 36 4.65 4.22 -2.79
CA LYS A 36 4.61 5.40 -3.67
C LYS A 36 4.93 5.10 -5.14
N THR A 37 5.71 4.07 -5.44
CA THR A 37 6.04 3.70 -6.82
C THR A 37 4.89 3.01 -7.56
N VAL A 38 3.92 2.45 -6.84
CA VAL A 38 2.77 1.78 -7.45
C VAL A 38 1.76 2.84 -7.92
N SER A 39 1.51 2.90 -9.22
CA SER A 39 0.62 3.90 -9.83
C SER A 39 -0.86 3.65 -9.50
N GLU A 40 -1.33 2.40 -9.65
CA GLU A 40 -2.69 2.01 -9.32
C GLU A 40 -2.69 1.20 -8.03
N LYS A 41 -3.24 1.77 -6.96
CA LYS A 41 -3.29 1.15 -5.64
C LYS A 41 -4.71 0.69 -5.37
N ASP A 42 -4.88 -0.61 -5.18
CA ASP A 42 -6.17 -1.17 -4.76
C ASP A 42 -6.33 -1.08 -3.23
N VAL A 43 -7.52 -1.43 -2.75
CA VAL A 43 -7.86 -1.48 -1.32
C VAL A 43 -6.83 -2.27 -0.52
N THR A 44 -6.31 -3.37 -1.07
CA THR A 44 -5.36 -4.24 -0.39
C THR A 44 -4.03 -3.53 -0.17
N LEU A 45 -3.50 -2.84 -1.20
CA LEU A 45 -2.25 -2.11 -1.07
C LEU A 45 -2.31 -0.99 -0.01
N TRP A 46 -3.42 -0.25 0.01
CA TRP A 46 -3.70 0.77 1.02
C TRP A 46 -3.77 0.16 2.42
N THR A 47 -4.57 -0.88 2.61
CA THR A 47 -4.71 -1.56 3.91
C THR A 47 -3.38 -2.12 4.40
N THR A 48 -2.56 -2.73 3.54
CA THR A 48 -1.25 -3.27 3.93
C THR A 48 -0.31 -2.15 4.43
N MET A 49 -0.29 -0.98 3.78
CA MET A 49 0.56 0.13 4.20
C MET A 49 0.06 0.79 5.49
N ILE A 50 -1.26 1.00 5.62
CA ILE A 50 -1.90 1.57 6.82
C ILE A 50 -1.64 0.68 8.04
N THR A 51 -1.87 -0.64 7.91
CA THR A 51 -1.63 -1.60 8.99
C THR A 51 -0.14 -1.69 9.32
N GLY A 52 0.74 -1.60 8.32
CA GLY A 52 2.19 -1.49 8.53
C GLY A 52 2.56 -0.31 9.43
N PHE A 53 2.12 0.91 9.10
CA PHE A 53 2.40 2.07 9.95
C PHE A 53 1.80 1.93 11.35
N ALA A 54 0.57 1.43 11.48
CA ALA A 54 -0.07 1.22 12.77
C ALA A 54 0.70 0.22 13.65
N PHE A 55 1.14 -0.91 13.07
CA PHE A 55 1.91 -1.94 13.77
C PHE A 55 3.25 -1.42 14.29
N HIS A 56 3.89 -0.50 13.57
CA HIS A 56 5.16 0.12 13.95
C HIS A 56 5.00 1.38 14.83
N GLY A 57 3.81 1.62 15.39
CA GLY A 57 3.56 2.76 16.28
C GLY A 57 3.42 4.12 15.59
N ASN A 58 3.36 4.13 14.26
CA ASN A 58 3.25 5.34 13.43
C ASN A 58 1.79 5.68 13.13
N GLY A 59 0.96 5.81 14.17
CA GLY A 59 -0.49 5.99 14.03
C GLY A 59 -0.90 7.24 13.25
N LYS A 60 -0.11 8.33 13.33
CA LYS A 60 -0.38 9.57 12.58
C LYS A 60 -0.26 9.34 11.07
N GLN A 61 0.79 8.67 10.62
CA GLN A 61 0.98 8.33 9.21
C GLN A 61 -0.07 7.33 8.71
N ALA A 62 -0.49 6.39 9.57
CA ALA A 62 -1.58 5.47 9.26
C ALA A 62 -2.90 6.21 9.01
N LEU A 63 -3.26 7.19 9.86
CA LEU A 63 -4.46 8.02 9.68
C LEU A 63 -4.37 8.89 8.42
N GLN A 64 -3.23 9.53 8.18
CA GLN A 64 -3.03 10.34 6.98
C GLN A 64 -3.20 9.51 5.69
N LEU A 65 -2.67 8.28 5.67
CA LEU A 65 -2.87 7.37 4.54
C LEU A 65 -4.33 6.91 4.39
N PHE A 66 -5.04 6.73 5.49
CA PHE A 66 -6.47 6.41 5.43
C PHE A 66 -7.28 7.57 4.84
N GLU A 67 -6.93 8.82 5.18
CA GLU A 67 -7.54 10.01 4.58
C GLU A 67 -7.22 10.10 3.08
N GLU A 68 -5.95 9.95 2.67
CA GLU A 68 -5.56 9.93 1.25
C GLU A 68 -6.27 8.82 0.46
N MET A 69 -6.44 7.63 1.06
CA MET A 69 -7.19 6.52 0.46
C MET A 69 -8.62 6.93 0.09
N GLN A 70 -9.29 7.66 1.00
CA GLN A 70 -10.65 8.13 0.80
C GLN A 70 -10.73 9.26 -0.24
N GLU A 71 -9.74 10.17 -0.24
CA GLU A 71 -9.62 11.25 -1.23
C GLU A 71 -9.42 10.71 -2.66
N GLU A 72 -8.70 9.61 -2.81
CA GLU A 72 -8.53 8.86 -4.08
C GLU A 72 -9.77 8.03 -4.47
N GLY A 73 -10.86 8.12 -3.69
CA GLY A 73 -12.12 7.42 -3.95
C GLY A 73 -12.05 5.91 -3.73
N VAL A 74 -11.02 5.41 -3.02
CA VAL A 74 -10.88 3.99 -2.69
C VAL A 74 -11.63 3.71 -1.39
N THR A 75 -12.67 2.89 -1.46
CA THR A 75 -13.43 2.51 -0.27
C THR A 75 -12.60 1.59 0.63
N PRO A 76 -12.41 1.93 1.92
CA PRO A 76 -11.75 1.04 2.88
C PRO A 76 -12.46 -0.30 2.99
N ASN A 77 -11.69 -1.37 3.28
CA ASN A 77 -12.30 -2.63 3.69
C ASN A 77 -13.02 -2.45 5.04
N LYS A 78 -14.14 -3.16 5.21
CA LYS A 78 -14.88 -3.19 6.48
C LYS A 78 -14.13 -3.96 7.55
#